data_AF-A0A2V8M602-F1
#
_entry.id   AF-A0A2V8M602-F1
#
_cell.length_a   1.000
_cell.length_b   1.000
_cell.length_c   1.000
_cell.angle_alpha   90.00
_cell.angle_beta   90.00
_cell.angle_gamma   90.00
#
_symmetry.space_group_name_H-M   'P 1'
#
loop_
_entity.id
_entity.type
_entity.pdbx_description
1 polymer ?
#
loop_
_entity_poly.entity_id
_entity_poly.type
_entity_poly.pdbx_seq_one_letter_code
_entity_poly.pdbx_strand_id
1 'polypeptide(L)'
;MDRINDLSSSIIGAAIEVHRELGPGLLESAYERCFARELSLRGIAFQQQKSLPVHYKGTQLDCGYRLDFLIADTIVVEVKAVDAL
;
A
#
# COMPACT_ATOMS: atom_id res chain seq x y z
N MET A 1 3.32 -12.10 17.57
CA MET A 1 2.01 -11.73 17.01
C MET A 1 1.77 -10.24 17.23
N ASP A 2 2.01 -9.75 18.44
CA ASP A 2 1.82 -8.35 18.85
C ASP A 2 2.52 -7.32 17.95
N ARG A 3 3.80 -7.53 17.59
CA ARG A 3 4.56 -6.59 16.74
C ARG A 3 3.95 -6.38 15.33
N ILE A 4 3.35 -7.42 14.74
CA ILE A 4 2.70 -7.31 13.42
C ILE A 4 1.37 -6.56 13.57
N ASN A 5 0.65 -6.76 14.67
CA ASN A 5 -0.57 -6.03 14.97
C ASN A 5 -0.27 -4.54 15.19
N ASP A 6 0.77 -4.19 15.95
CA ASP A 6 1.18 -2.79 16.19
C ASP A 6 1.58 -2.09 14.88
N LEU A 7 2.33 -2.78 14.02
CA LEU A 7 2.66 -2.30 12.69
C LEU A 7 1.38 -2.10 11.85
N SER A 8 0.46 -3.07 11.87
CA SER A 8 -0.80 -2.98 11.13
C SER A 8 -1.64 -1.79 11.61
N SER A 9 -1.75 -1.57 12.93
CA SER A 9 -2.44 -0.40 13.48
C SER A 9 -1.80 0.92 13.03
N SER A 10 -0.46 0.97 12.94
CA SER A 10 0.26 2.14 12.45
C SER A 10 0.01 2.42 10.96
N ILE A 11 -0.04 1.37 10.14
CA ILE A 11 -0.38 1.41 8.71
C ILE A 11 -1.82 1.87 8.51
N ILE A 12 -2.78 1.31 9.26
CA ILE A 12 -4.19 1.71 9.21
C ILE A 12 -4.33 3.18 9.61
N GLY A 13 -3.63 3.62 10.65
CA GLY A 13 -3.61 5.03 11.07
C GLY A 13 -3.06 5.96 9.99
N ALA A 14 -2.12 5.52 9.15
CA ALA A 14 -1.62 6.28 8.00
C ALA A 14 -2.70 6.42 6.92
N ALA A 15 -3.41 5.34 6.60
CA ALA A 15 -4.49 5.38 5.62
C ALA A 15 -5.66 6.25 6.08
N ILE A 16 -6.01 6.19 7.37
CA ILE A 16 -7.04 7.04 7.97
C ILE A 16 -6.65 8.52 7.88
N GLU A 17 -5.40 8.88 8.15
CA GLU A 17 -4.96 10.28 8.05
C GLU A 17 -5.08 10.81 6.63
N VAL A 18 -4.67 10.03 5.62
CA VAL A 18 -4.86 10.38 4.20
C VAL A 18 -6.34 10.60 3.88
N HIS A 19 -7.21 9.68 4.29
CA HIS A 19 -8.65 9.80 4.01
C HIS A 19 -9.28 10.99 4.74
N ARG A 20 -8.85 11.26 5.98
CA ARG A 20 -9.35 12.40 6.77
C ARG A 20 -8.98 13.74 6.13
N GLU A 21 -7.78 13.84 5.56
CA GLU A 21 -7.30 15.06 4.93
C GLU A 21 -7.92 15.29 3.54
N LEU A 22 -8.07 14.23 2.73
CA LEU A 22 -8.45 14.37 1.32
C LEU A 22 -9.93 14.07 1.02
N GLY A 23 -10.61 13.28 1.86
CA GLY A 23 -11.92 12.70 1.53
C GLY A 23 -11.85 11.72 0.35
N PRO A 24 -12.99 11.27 -0.20
CA PRO A 24 -13.07 10.51 -1.45
C PRO A 24 -13.05 11.43 -2.71
N GLY A 25 -12.98 10.84 -3.91
CA GLY A 25 -13.16 11.57 -5.18
C GLY A 25 -11.91 11.89 -5.99
N LEU A 26 -10.71 11.56 -5.49
CA LEU A 26 -9.47 11.61 -6.26
C LEU A 26 -9.14 10.26 -6.93
N LEU A 27 -8.17 10.28 -7.85
CA LEU A 27 -7.62 9.07 -8.46
C LEU A 27 -6.85 8.23 -7.42
N GLU A 28 -6.90 6.91 -7.55
CA GLU A 28 -6.15 5.94 -6.72
C GLU A 28 -4.65 6.33 -6.58
N SER A 29 -4.02 6.71 -7.69
CA SER A 29 -2.60 7.12 -7.70
C SER A 29 -2.29 8.38 -6.87
N ALA A 30 -3.29 9.21 -6.55
CA ALA A 30 -3.11 10.33 -5.63
C ALA A 30 -3.05 9.83 -4.19
N TYR A 31 -3.99 8.97 -3.79
CA TYR A 31 -3.99 8.34 -2.46
C TYR A 31 -2.75 7.50 -2.23
N GLU A 32 -2.29 6.77 -3.25
CA GLU A 32 -1.06 5.99 -3.18
C GLU A 32 0.14 6.86 -2.82
N ARG A 33 0.32 8.01 -3.48
CA ARG A 33 1.42 8.96 -3.17
C ARG A 33 1.28 9.57 -1.78
N CYS A 34 0.07 9.94 -1.37
CA CYS A 34 -0.18 10.49 -0.04
C CYS A 34 0.08 9.44 1.06
N PHE A 35 -0.29 8.19 0.81
CA PHE A 35 -0.03 7.09 1.74
C PHE A 35 1.47 6.79 1.87
N ALA A 36 2.22 6.78 0.77
CA ALA A 36 3.68 6.69 0.80
C ALA A 36 4.31 7.83 1.64
N ARG A 37 3.75 9.04 1.54
CA ARG A 37 4.18 10.18 2.35
C ARG A 37 3.90 9.97 3.84
N GLU A 38 2.71 9.51 4.20
CA GLU A 38 2.36 9.19 5.60
C GLU A 38 3.25 8.10 6.20
N LEU A 39 3.52 7.02 5.46
CA LEU A 39 4.45 5.97 5.89
C LEU A 39 5.86 6.55 6.13
N SER A 40 6.33 7.42 5.23
CA SER A 40 7.63 8.09 5.36
C SER A 40 7.70 9.01 6.58
N LEU A 41 6.65 9.79 6.86
CA LEU A 41 6.56 10.66 8.03
C LEU A 41 6.60 9.89 9.34
N ARG A 42 6.04 8.67 9.34
CA ARG A 42 6.02 7.75 10.48
C ARG A 42 7.29 6.90 10.59
N GLY A 43 8.25 7.06 9.68
CA GLY A 43 9.49 6.28 9.66
C GLY A 43 9.27 4.79 9.39
N ILE A 44 8.18 4.42 8.73
CA ILE A 44 7.85 3.03 8.40
C ILE A 44 8.54 2.68 7.08
N ALA A 45 9.34 1.62 7.06
CA ALA A 45 10.00 1.14 5.85
C ALA A 45 8.99 0.49 4.89
N PHE A 46 9.06 0.82 3.60
CA PHE A 46 8.21 0.23 2.56
C PHE A 46 8.93 0.16 1.21
N GLN A 47 8.46 -0.74 0.36
CA GLN A 47 8.75 -0.80 -1.08
C GLN A 47 7.45 -0.48 -1.82
N GLN A 48 7.52 0.43 -2.79
CA GLN A 48 6.36 0.86 -3.58
C GLN A 48 6.42 0.27 -4.99
N GLN A 49 5.26 -0.05 -5.58
CA GLN A 49 5.16 -0.57 -6.95
C GLN A 49 6.05 -1.80 -7.20
N LYS A 50 6.11 -2.73 -6.24
CA LYS A 50 7.00 -3.90 -6.29
C LYS A 50 6.47 -4.94 -7.28
N SER A 51 7.24 -5.21 -8.33
CA SER A 51 6.93 -6.28 -9.29
C SER A 51 7.05 -7.67 -8.66
N LEU A 52 6.04 -8.50 -8.88
CA LEU A 52 6.01 -9.91 -8.52
C LEU A 52 5.79 -10.75 -9.79
N PRO A 53 6.84 -11.42 -10.30
CA PRO A 53 6.69 -12.31 -11.44
C PRO A 53 5.82 -13.52 -11.05
N VAL A 54 4.99 -13.97 -11.98
CA VAL A 54 4.12 -15.14 -11.78
C VAL A 54 4.57 -16.25 -12.72
N HIS A 55 4.71 -17.46 -12.18
CA HIS A 55 4.96 -18.65 -13.00
C HIS A 55 3.62 -19.24 -13.43
N TYR A 56 3.35 -19.22 -14.74
CA TYR A 56 2.13 -19.78 -15.31
C TYR A 56 2.47 -20.75 -16.43
N LYS A 57 2.07 -22.02 -16.27
CA LYS A 57 2.29 -23.11 -17.24
C LYS A 57 3.76 -23.25 -17.71
N GLY A 58 4.71 -23.11 -16.78
CA GLY A 58 6.15 -23.23 -17.08
C GLY A 58 6.78 -21.96 -17.65
N THR A 59 6.02 -20.90 -17.85
CA THR A 59 6.53 -19.59 -18.29
C THR A 59 6.54 -18.62 -17.12
N GLN A 60 7.67 -17.94 -16.91
CA GLN A 60 7.72 -16.79 -16.01
C GLN A 60 7.13 -15.56 -16.71
N LEU A 61 6.11 -14.97 -16.10
CA LEU A 61 5.47 -13.74 -16.56
C LEU A 61 5.95 -12.59 -15.69
N ASP A 62 6.80 -11.72 -16.24
CA ASP A 62 7.41 -10.60 -15.50
C ASP A 62 6.39 -9.51 -15.07
N CYS A 63 5.19 -9.54 -15.64
CA CYS A 63 4.10 -8.60 -15.38
C CYS A 63 2.91 -9.24 -14.66
N GLY A 64 3.12 -10.37 -13.97
CA GLY A 64 2.04 -11.13 -13.34
C GLY A 64 1.28 -10.35 -12.26
N TYR A 65 1.99 -9.56 -11.45
CA TYR A 65 1.39 -8.72 -10.41
C TYR A 65 2.35 -7.61 -9.97
N ARG A 66 1.82 -6.45 -9.57
CA ARG A 66 2.62 -5.35 -9.02
C ARG A 66 1.93 -4.86 -7.76
N LEU A 67 2.61 -5.01 -6.63
CA LEU A 67 2.10 -4.55 -5.34
C LEU A 67 2.16 -3.04 -5.27
N ASP A 68 1.12 -2.41 -4.74
CA ASP A 68 1.21 -0.97 -4.44
C ASP A 68 2.26 -0.75 -3.34
N PHE A 69 2.18 -1.51 -2.24
CA PHE A 69 3.13 -1.47 -1.14
C PHE A 69 3.47 -2.85 -0.57
N LEU A 70 4.76 -3.06 -0.30
CA LEU A 70 5.26 -4.05 0.64
C LEU A 70 5.90 -3.32 1.83
N ILE A 71 5.25 -3.38 2.99
CA ILE A 71 5.64 -2.65 4.20
C ILE A 71 6.42 -3.58 5.12
N ALA A 72 7.60 -3.13 5.55
CA ALA A 72 8.55 -3.84 6.40
C ALA A 72 8.79 -5.31 5.98
N ASP A 73 8.80 -5.56 4.66
CA ASP A 73 8.93 -6.91 4.06
C ASP A 73 7.95 -7.96 4.61
N THR A 74 6.82 -7.52 5.18
CA THR A 74 5.89 -8.39 5.93
C THR A 74 4.43 -8.20 5.54
N ILE A 75 3.99 -6.95 5.31
CA ILE A 75 2.57 -6.64 5.05
C ILE A 75 2.43 -6.07 3.64
N VAL A 76 1.51 -6.64 2.86
CA VAL A 76 1.11 -6.10 1.56
C VAL A 76 -0.07 -5.16 1.76
N VAL A 77 -0.03 -3.99 1.13
CA VAL A 77 -1.14 -3.04 1.11
C VAL A 77 -1.41 -2.63 -0.33
N GLU A 78 -2.68 -2.75 -0.72
CA GLU A 78 -3.21 -2.32 -2.00
C GLU A 78 -4.10 -1.10 -1.77
N VAL A 79 -3.82 -0.01 -2.47
CA VAL A 79 -4.62 1.20 -2.37
C VAL A 79 -5.77 1.09 -3.35
N LYS A 80 -6.97 1.40 -2.89
CA LYS A 80 -8.17 1.44 -3.72
C LYS A 80 -8.94 2.71 -3.41
N ALA A 81 -9.49 3.33 -4.44
CA ALA A 81 -10.28 4.54 -4.31
C ALA A 81 -11.69 4.35 -4.87
N VAL A 82 -12.64 5.06 -4.28
CA VAL A 82 -14.01 5.19 -4.77
C VAL A 82 -14.34 6.68 -4.96
N ASP A 83 -15.23 6.96 -5.92
CA ASP A 83 -15.59 8.33 -6.26
C ASP A 83 -16.48 8.99 -5.20
N ALA A 84 -17.27 8.20 -4.47
CA ALA A 84 -18.15 8.66 -3.39
C ALA A 84 -18.35 7.57 -2.32
N LEU A 85 -18.72 7.98 -1.11
CA LEU A 85 -19.04 7.14 0.06
C LEU A 85 -20.51 6.67 0.05
#